data_AF-A0AAD1TM62-F1
#
_entry.id   AF-A0AAD1TM62-F1
#
_cell.length_a   1.000
_cell.length_b   1.000
_cell.length_c   1.000
_cell.angle_alpha   90.00
_cell.angle_beta   90.00
_cell.angle_gamma   90.00
#
_symmetry.space_group_name_H-M   'P 1'
#
loop_
_entity.id
_entity.type
_entity.pdbx_description
1 polymer ?
#
loop_
_entity_poly.entity_id
_entity_poly.type
_entity_poly.pdbx_seq_one_letter_code
_entity_poly.pdbx_strand_id
1 'polypeptide(L)'
;MDTVSSHSDSSTSGDLSELLKEATKEVHEQAENTEFMRNFQKGLVSLHEFKMVMSSLYFVYEALEAEIERNKDNPVFSPIYFPLELHRKDALEQDLEYFYGPQWRKKIPCPQSTKNYVTRLHHVGQKEPELLVAHAYTRYLGDLSGGQVLKKIAQKALQLPVTGEGLAFFTFDNVSSATKFKQLYRSRMNSIEMNVAAKNRILNEAKTAFLLNVKVFEELQILSTAKSQEGLAKSDIPTLRSRTQNTANGDVQLKTEYRQTGVSTKNNSTFIRWTVIVGCALVALAALYIS
;
A
#
# COMPACT_ATOMS: atom_id res chain seq x y z
N MET A 1 2.75 55.18 -12.65
CA MET A 1 1.44 54.52 -12.47
C MET A 1 1.67 53.08 -12.85
N ASP A 2 2.18 52.30 -11.89
CA ASP A 2 2.55 50.90 -12.12
C ASP A 2 1.33 50.04 -11.79
N THR A 3 0.79 49.41 -12.82
CA THR A 3 -0.30 48.44 -12.74
C THR A 3 0.23 47.15 -12.15
N VAL A 4 0.02 46.97 -10.84
CA VAL A 4 0.21 45.69 -10.16
C VAL A 4 -0.79 44.69 -10.74
N SER A 5 -0.24 43.71 -11.45
CA SER A 5 -0.96 42.54 -11.96
C SER A 5 -1.48 41.70 -10.79
N SER A 6 -2.79 41.75 -10.55
CA SER A 6 -3.50 40.90 -9.60
C SER A 6 -3.64 39.47 -10.16
N HIS A 7 -2.61 38.65 -10.00
CA HIS A 7 -2.68 37.21 -10.23
C HIS A 7 -2.78 36.46 -8.90
N SER A 8 -3.94 36.52 -8.24
CA SER A 8 -4.30 35.60 -7.14
C SER A 8 -5.78 35.76 -6.79
N ASP A 9 -6.60 34.74 -7.09
CA ASP A 9 -7.73 34.30 -6.22
C ASP A 9 -8.78 33.39 -6.90
N SER A 10 -8.69 33.06 -8.19
CA SER A 10 -9.74 32.22 -8.81
C SER A 10 -9.61 30.71 -8.57
N SER A 11 -8.42 30.20 -8.21
CA SER A 11 -8.14 28.75 -8.19
C SER A 11 -8.71 27.97 -7.00
N THR A 12 -9.29 28.64 -5.99
CA THR A 12 -9.83 27.98 -4.78
C THR A 12 -11.36 28.08 -4.67
N SER A 13 -12.03 28.47 -5.76
CA SER A 13 -13.49 28.62 -5.84
C SER A 13 -14.27 27.31 -6.09
N GLY A 14 -13.58 26.17 -6.17
CA GLY A 14 -14.17 24.87 -6.45
C GLY A 14 -14.59 24.05 -5.23
N ASP A 15 -15.32 22.97 -5.51
CA ASP A 15 -15.63 21.89 -4.57
C ASP A 15 -14.36 21.26 -4.01
N LEU A 16 -14.33 21.02 -2.69
CA LEU A 16 -13.16 20.47 -2.01
C LEU A 16 -12.72 19.13 -2.64
N SER A 17 -13.66 18.29 -3.06
CA SER A 17 -13.36 17.00 -3.69
C SER A 17 -12.57 17.11 -4.99
N GLU A 18 -12.93 18.08 -5.84
CA GLU A 18 -12.23 18.29 -7.11
C GLU A 18 -10.88 18.94 -6.89
N LEU A 19 -10.80 19.90 -5.96
CA LEU A 19 -9.53 20.52 -5.58
C LEU A 19 -8.55 19.49 -5.00
N LEU A 20 -9.02 18.57 -4.16
CA LEU A 20 -8.20 17.48 -3.61
C LEU A 20 -7.72 16.52 -4.70
N LYS A 21 -8.61 16.12 -5.61
CA LYS A 21 -8.27 15.25 -6.73
C LYS A 21 -7.17 15.85 -7.59
N GLU A 22 -7.30 17.12 -7.96
CA GLU A 22 -6.29 17.81 -8.77
C GLU A 22 -4.99 18.02 -8.01
N ALA A 23 -5.07 18.52 -6.77
CA ALA A 23 -3.89 18.81 -5.96
C ALA A 23 -3.06 17.55 -5.62
N THR A 24 -3.67 16.37 -5.58
CA THR A 24 -3.00 15.12 -5.21
C THR A 24 -2.57 14.28 -6.41
N LYS A 25 -2.88 14.69 -7.64
CA LYS A 25 -2.63 13.91 -8.86
C LYS A 25 -1.17 13.47 -9.02
N GLU A 26 -0.23 14.41 -8.91
CA GLU A 26 1.21 14.13 -9.08
C GLU A 26 1.75 13.20 -7.98
N VAL A 27 1.38 13.46 -6.72
CA VAL A 27 1.84 12.64 -5.58
C VAL A 27 1.18 11.27 -5.54
N HIS A 28 -0.03 11.14 -6.09
CA HIS A 28 -0.69 9.85 -6.32
C HIS A 28 0.09 9.03 -7.34
N GLU A 29 0.43 9.64 -8.48
CA GLU A 29 1.27 8.99 -9.50
C GLU A 29 2.63 8.58 -8.94
N GLN A 30 3.26 9.41 -8.12
CA GLN A 30 4.51 9.06 -7.43
C GLN A 30 4.33 7.84 -6.51
N ALA A 31 3.24 7.79 -5.74
CA ALA A 31 2.95 6.68 -4.84
C ALA A 31 2.77 5.34 -5.57
N GLU A 32 2.01 5.34 -6.67
CA GLU A 32 1.81 4.14 -7.50
C GLU A 32 3.09 3.68 -8.19
N ASN A 33 3.99 4.62 -8.50
CA ASN A 33 5.26 4.34 -9.17
C ASN A 33 6.42 4.02 -8.22
N THR A 34 6.21 3.97 -6.90
CA THR A 34 7.23 3.45 -5.97
C THR A 34 7.62 2.02 -6.34
N GLU A 35 8.87 1.64 -6.13
CA GLU A 35 9.35 0.30 -6.50
C GLU A 35 8.51 -0.81 -5.87
N PHE A 36 8.19 -0.65 -4.58
CA PHE A 36 7.33 -1.56 -3.85
C PHE A 36 5.97 -1.74 -4.54
N MET A 37 5.29 -0.65 -4.89
CA MET A 37 3.97 -0.71 -5.52
C MET A 37 4.02 -1.25 -6.94
N ARG A 38 5.05 -0.93 -7.73
CA ARG A 38 5.25 -1.55 -9.06
C ARG A 38 5.47 -3.05 -8.96
N ASN A 39 6.24 -3.51 -7.97
CA ASN A 39 6.46 -4.94 -7.73
C ASN A 39 5.15 -5.61 -7.32
N PHE A 40 4.40 -5.01 -6.39
CA PHE A 40 3.08 -5.47 -5.99
C PHE A 40 2.14 -5.58 -7.19
N GLN A 41 2.02 -4.54 -8.02
CA GLN A 41 1.14 -4.52 -9.19
C GLN A 41 1.48 -5.61 -10.22
N LYS A 42 2.76 -6.00 -10.31
CA LYS A 42 3.23 -7.12 -11.14
C LYS A 42 2.99 -8.50 -10.51
N GLY A 43 2.41 -8.56 -9.31
CA GLY A 43 2.25 -9.78 -8.52
C GLY A 43 3.57 -10.29 -7.92
N LEU A 44 4.61 -9.46 -7.89
CA LEU A 44 5.91 -9.75 -7.31
C LEU A 44 5.92 -9.29 -5.85
N VAL A 45 5.06 -9.90 -5.04
CA VAL A 45 4.96 -9.63 -3.60
C VAL A 45 5.05 -10.95 -2.84
N SER A 46 5.99 -11.05 -1.92
CA SER A 46 6.12 -12.18 -1.01
C SER A 46 5.14 -12.06 0.15
N LEU A 47 4.84 -13.20 0.80
CA LEU A 47 4.03 -13.19 2.02
C LEU A 47 4.64 -12.33 3.12
N HIS A 48 5.97 -12.27 3.19
CA HIS A 48 6.65 -11.44 4.18
C HIS A 48 6.42 -9.95 3.94
N GLU A 49 6.61 -9.48 2.70
CA GLU A 49 6.35 -8.10 2.29
C GLU A 49 4.89 -7.71 2.53
N PHE A 50 3.96 -8.59 2.14
CA PHE A 50 2.54 -8.36 2.37
C PHE A 50 2.23 -8.19 3.86
N LYS A 51 2.74 -9.08 4.71
CA LYS A 51 2.58 -8.98 6.17
C LYS A 51 3.15 -7.68 6.75
N MET A 52 4.28 -7.19 6.22
CA MET A 52 4.85 -5.90 6.62
C MET A 52 3.92 -4.74 6.27
N VAL A 53 3.33 -4.74 5.06
CA VAL A 53 2.34 -3.74 4.65
C VAL A 53 1.12 -3.78 5.58
N MET A 54 0.54 -4.96 5.79
CA MET A 54 -0.65 -5.11 6.65
C MET A 54 -0.38 -4.63 8.08
N SER A 55 0.82 -4.89 8.61
CA SER A 55 1.28 -4.38 9.90
C SER A 55 1.35 -2.85 9.94
N SER A 56 1.98 -2.24 8.94
CA SER A 56 2.06 -0.78 8.84
C SER A 56 0.69 -0.13 8.69
N LEU A 57 -0.20 -0.73 7.89
CA LEU A 57 -1.59 -0.27 7.75
C LEU A 57 -2.32 -0.34 9.08
N TYR A 58 -2.20 -1.43 9.85
CA TYR A 58 -2.83 -1.53 11.17
C TYR A 58 -2.52 -0.33 12.06
N PHE A 59 -1.24 0.04 12.21
CA PHE A 59 -0.86 1.19 13.04
C PHE A 59 -1.40 2.52 12.48
N VAL A 60 -1.38 2.69 11.16
CA VAL A 60 -1.89 3.90 10.50
C VAL A 60 -3.40 4.04 10.70
N TYR A 61 -4.18 2.98 10.47
CA TYR A 61 -5.64 3.02 10.65
C TYR A 61 -6.05 3.07 12.12
N GLU A 62 -5.32 2.39 13.02
CA GLU A 62 -5.57 2.51 14.46
C GLU A 62 -5.45 3.98 14.91
N ALA A 63 -4.39 4.67 14.47
CA ALA A 63 -4.19 6.08 14.79
C ALA A 63 -5.22 6.98 14.11
N LEU A 64 -5.46 6.79 12.81
CA LEU A 64 -6.45 7.56 12.05
C LEU A 64 -7.84 7.44 12.69
N GLU A 65 -8.28 6.21 12.99
CA GLU A 65 -9.62 5.94 13.50
C GLU A 65 -9.80 6.36 14.95
N ALA A 66 -8.73 6.31 15.77
CA ALA A 66 -8.75 6.91 17.10
C ALA A 66 -8.96 8.44 17.04
N GLU A 67 -8.33 9.11 16.08
CA GLU A 67 -8.48 10.56 15.89
C GLU A 67 -9.80 10.94 15.20
N ILE A 68 -10.35 10.06 14.36
CA ILE A 68 -11.72 10.17 13.84
C ILE A 68 -12.73 10.10 15.00
N GLU A 69 -12.62 9.09 15.87
CA GLU A 69 -13.50 8.96 17.03
C GLU A 69 -13.43 10.16 17.97
N ARG A 70 -12.23 10.74 18.16
CA ARG A 70 -12.06 11.98 18.93
C ARG A 70 -12.83 13.15 18.33
N ASN A 71 -12.92 13.23 17.00
CA ASN A 71 -13.46 14.36 16.26
C ASN A 71 -14.82 14.08 15.60
N LYS A 72 -15.49 12.97 15.95
CA LYS A 72 -16.73 12.52 15.28
C LYS A 72 -17.87 13.53 15.34
N ASP A 73 -17.94 14.32 16.41
CA ASP A 73 -18.96 15.35 16.62
C ASP A 73 -18.48 16.76 16.18
N ASN A 74 -17.22 16.89 15.77
CA ASN A 74 -16.65 18.17 15.34
C ASN A 74 -17.17 18.53 13.93
N PRO A 75 -17.83 19.69 13.73
CA PRO A 75 -18.41 20.06 12.44
C PRO A 75 -17.44 20.06 11.25
N VAL A 76 -16.14 20.23 11.50
CA VAL A 76 -15.11 20.19 10.46
C VAL A 76 -14.83 18.78 9.92
N PHE A 77 -15.39 17.74 10.54
CA PHE A 77 -15.19 16.34 10.16
C PHE A 77 -16.49 15.51 10.14
N SER A 78 -17.42 15.77 11.06
CA SER A 78 -18.63 14.97 11.25
C SER A 78 -19.45 14.65 9.98
N PRO A 79 -19.50 15.51 8.93
CA PRO A 79 -20.22 15.15 7.70
C PRO A 79 -19.69 13.90 6.98
N ILE A 80 -18.43 13.52 7.21
CA ILE A 80 -17.76 12.36 6.61
C ILE A 80 -17.50 11.21 7.61
N TYR A 81 -18.16 11.23 8.77
CA TYR A 81 -18.05 10.17 9.76
C TYR A 81 -18.87 8.93 9.36
N PHE A 82 -18.19 7.91 8.82
CA PHE A 82 -18.78 6.65 8.32
C PHE A 82 -18.09 5.41 8.92
N PRO A 83 -18.19 5.18 10.24
CA PRO A 83 -17.43 4.13 10.91
C PRO A 83 -17.82 2.72 10.44
N LEU A 84 -19.12 2.46 10.26
CA LEU A 84 -19.61 1.14 9.86
C LEU A 84 -19.15 0.77 8.45
N GLU A 85 -19.10 1.75 7.56
CA GLU A 85 -18.75 1.55 6.16
C GLU A 85 -17.25 1.54 5.93
N LEU A 86 -16.48 2.39 6.63
CA LEU A 86 -15.09 2.67 6.29
C LEU A 86 -14.06 2.21 7.30
N HIS A 87 -14.36 2.06 8.60
CA HIS A 87 -13.31 1.71 9.57
C HIS A 87 -12.68 0.35 9.23
N ARG A 88 -11.35 0.29 9.28
CA ARG A 88 -10.51 -0.82 8.83
C ARG A 88 -9.76 -1.49 9.96
N LYS A 89 -9.65 -0.87 11.15
CA LYS A 89 -8.90 -1.44 12.28
C LYS A 89 -9.32 -2.88 12.56
N ASP A 90 -10.60 -3.14 12.78
CA ASP A 90 -11.08 -4.48 13.14
C ASP A 90 -10.81 -5.53 12.04
N ALA A 91 -10.89 -5.12 10.77
CA ALA A 91 -10.54 -5.98 9.64
C ALA A 91 -9.02 -6.26 9.59
N LEU A 92 -8.19 -5.26 9.89
CA LEU A 92 -6.75 -5.42 10.00
C LEU A 92 -6.35 -6.30 11.18
N GLU A 93 -7.06 -6.24 12.30
CA GLU A 93 -6.83 -7.15 13.45
C GLU A 93 -7.08 -8.61 13.06
N GLN A 94 -8.15 -8.89 12.31
CA GLN A 94 -8.45 -10.23 11.77
C GLN A 94 -7.35 -10.71 10.80
N ASP A 95 -6.93 -9.87 9.86
CA ASP A 95 -5.87 -10.21 8.92
C ASP A 95 -4.54 -10.49 9.63
N LEU A 96 -4.19 -9.68 10.63
CA LEU A 96 -2.97 -9.87 11.40
C LEU A 96 -3.00 -11.12 12.28
N GLU A 97 -4.15 -11.45 12.87
CA GLU A 97 -4.33 -12.72 13.57
C GLU A 97 -4.18 -13.91 12.61
N TYR A 98 -4.76 -13.85 11.42
CA TYR A 98 -4.59 -14.87 10.38
C TYR A 98 -3.12 -15.08 10.02
N PHE A 99 -2.34 -14.00 9.85
CA PHE A 99 -0.96 -14.10 9.41
C PHE A 99 0.08 -14.36 10.52
N TYR A 100 -0.17 -13.92 11.75
CA TYR A 100 0.80 -13.98 12.87
C TYR A 100 0.33 -14.84 14.04
N GLY A 101 -0.91 -15.33 14.02
CA GLY A 101 -1.57 -16.10 15.08
C GLY A 101 -2.07 -15.24 16.25
N PRO A 102 -2.61 -15.86 17.31
CA PRO A 102 -3.32 -15.16 18.41
C PRO A 102 -2.50 -14.13 19.20
N GLN A 103 -1.16 -14.19 19.10
CA GLN A 103 -0.24 -13.24 19.75
C GLN A 103 0.31 -12.22 18.76
N TRP A 104 -0.41 -11.93 17.68
CA TRP A 104 0.04 -11.06 16.59
C TRP A 104 0.53 -9.69 17.08
N ARG A 105 -0.16 -9.07 18.05
CA ARG A 105 0.20 -7.75 18.62
C ARG A 105 1.65 -7.66 19.11
N LYS A 106 2.22 -8.77 19.59
CA LYS A 106 3.62 -8.84 20.08
C LYS A 106 4.64 -9.08 18.98
N LYS A 107 4.19 -9.47 17.78
CA LYS A 107 5.04 -9.93 16.66
C LYS A 107 5.11 -8.94 15.51
N ILE A 108 4.11 -8.08 15.38
CA ILE A 108 3.99 -7.17 14.25
C ILE A 108 5.02 -6.03 14.34
N PRO A 109 5.79 -5.75 13.27
CA PRO A 109 6.78 -4.68 13.27
C PRO A 109 6.13 -3.31 12.99
N CYS A 110 6.66 -2.26 13.61
CA CYS A 110 6.29 -0.88 13.32
C CYS A 110 7.53 -0.13 12.78
N PRO A 111 7.72 -0.07 11.45
CA PRO A 111 8.82 0.67 10.82
C PRO A 111 8.81 2.16 11.17
N GLN A 112 9.94 2.85 11.01
CA GLN A 112 10.08 4.23 11.47
C GLN A 112 9.19 5.20 10.67
N SER A 113 9.07 5.00 9.36
CA SER A 113 8.14 5.76 8.50
C SER A 113 6.69 5.60 8.95
N THR A 114 6.29 4.41 9.42
CA THR A 114 4.96 4.14 9.95
C THR A 114 4.73 4.91 11.24
N LYS A 115 5.70 4.92 12.17
CA LYS A 115 5.63 5.73 13.39
C LYS A 115 5.52 7.22 13.10
N ASN A 116 6.24 7.70 12.08
CA ASN A 116 6.18 9.11 11.67
C ASN A 116 4.79 9.47 11.14
N TYR A 117 4.16 8.58 10.36
CA TYR A 117 2.79 8.76 9.90
C TYR A 117 1.81 8.80 11.09
N VAL A 118 1.87 7.80 11.98
CA VAL A 118 1.06 7.76 13.21
C VAL A 118 1.20 9.04 14.03
N THR A 119 2.43 9.55 14.17
CA THR A 119 2.70 10.82 14.86
C THR A 119 1.99 12.00 14.19
N ARG A 120 2.00 12.09 12.85
CA ARG A 120 1.29 13.16 12.13
C ARG A 120 -0.22 13.03 12.31
N LEU A 121 -0.77 11.81 12.26
CA LEU A 121 -2.21 11.58 12.46
C LEU A 121 -2.67 12.07 13.83
N HIS A 122 -1.96 11.69 14.89
CA HIS A 122 -2.25 12.17 16.25
C HIS A 122 -2.13 13.69 16.37
N HIS A 123 -1.09 14.29 15.76
CA HIS A 123 -0.95 15.75 15.75
C HIS A 123 -2.16 16.42 15.08
N VAL A 124 -2.54 15.97 13.88
CA VAL A 124 -3.68 16.52 13.13
C VAL A 124 -4.97 16.36 13.93
N GLY A 125 -5.29 15.16 14.40
CA GLY A 125 -6.51 14.90 15.16
C GLY A 125 -6.62 15.72 16.46
N GLN A 126 -5.50 16.03 17.10
CA GLN A 126 -5.50 16.72 18.40
C GLN A 126 -5.34 18.23 18.30
N LYS A 127 -4.69 18.73 17.24
CA LYS A 127 -4.27 20.14 17.15
C LYS A 127 -4.81 20.85 15.90
N GLU A 128 -5.09 20.12 14.83
CA GLU A 128 -5.52 20.67 13.54
C GLU A 128 -6.67 19.81 12.94
N PRO A 129 -7.78 19.57 13.66
CA PRO A 129 -8.80 18.59 13.28
C PRO A 129 -9.45 18.86 11.92
N GLU A 130 -9.46 20.11 11.46
CA GLU A 130 -9.89 20.49 10.12
C GLU A 130 -9.07 19.85 8.99
N LEU A 131 -7.85 19.40 9.28
CA LEU A 131 -6.98 18.72 8.31
C LEU A 131 -7.19 17.20 8.29
N LEU A 132 -7.94 16.64 9.24
CA LEU A 132 -8.17 15.19 9.35
C LEU A 132 -8.87 14.62 8.11
N VAL A 133 -9.73 15.41 7.48
CA VAL A 133 -10.39 15.07 6.20
C VAL A 133 -9.38 14.72 5.10
N ALA A 134 -8.20 15.34 5.08
CA ALA A 134 -7.17 15.07 4.08
C ALA A 134 -6.63 13.63 4.20
N HIS A 135 -6.43 13.14 5.42
CA HIS A 135 -5.94 11.80 5.71
C HIS A 135 -7.02 10.75 5.43
N ALA A 136 -8.23 10.98 5.91
CA ALA A 136 -9.37 10.10 5.65
C ALA A 136 -9.67 9.97 4.14
N TYR A 137 -9.66 11.09 3.41
CA TYR A 137 -9.77 11.13 1.94
C TYR A 137 -8.70 10.27 1.26
N THR A 138 -7.43 10.49 1.62
CA THR A 138 -6.28 9.82 1.00
C THR A 138 -6.33 8.31 1.19
N ARG A 139 -6.71 7.85 2.39
CA ARG A 139 -6.78 6.44 2.73
C ARG A 139 -8.05 5.77 2.18
N TYR A 140 -9.24 6.17 2.65
CA TYR A 140 -10.47 5.44 2.37
C TYR A 140 -10.87 5.45 0.88
N LEU A 141 -10.72 6.58 0.18
CA LEU A 141 -11.03 6.59 -1.26
C LEU A 141 -10.01 5.79 -2.09
N GLY A 142 -8.77 5.70 -1.61
CA GLY A 142 -7.74 4.82 -2.18
C GLY A 142 -8.12 3.34 -2.05
N ASP A 143 -8.59 2.93 -0.87
CA ASP A 143 -8.98 1.54 -0.60
C ASP A 143 -10.21 1.10 -1.44
N LEU A 144 -11.18 2.01 -1.59
CA LEU A 144 -12.37 1.83 -2.44
C LEU A 144 -12.07 1.97 -3.95
N SER A 145 -10.81 2.23 -4.32
CA SER A 145 -10.37 2.36 -5.71
C SER A 145 -9.26 1.35 -6.02
N GLY A 146 -8.00 1.74 -5.88
CA GLY A 146 -6.85 0.88 -6.16
C GLY A 146 -6.78 -0.35 -5.24
N GLY A 147 -7.26 -0.23 -3.99
CA GLY A 147 -7.29 -1.33 -3.03
C GLY A 147 -8.02 -2.58 -3.55
N GLN A 148 -9.08 -2.40 -4.34
CA GLN A 148 -9.84 -3.53 -4.92
C GLN A 148 -9.05 -4.29 -5.99
N VAL A 149 -8.15 -3.61 -6.70
CA VAL A 149 -7.22 -4.24 -7.64
C VAL A 149 -6.12 -4.96 -6.87
N LEU A 150 -5.54 -4.32 -5.85
CA LEU A 150 -4.51 -4.90 -4.99
C LEU A 150 -4.99 -6.17 -4.27
N LYS A 151 -6.26 -6.21 -3.82
CA LYS A 151 -6.90 -7.41 -3.26
C LYS A 151 -6.76 -8.62 -4.19
N LYS A 152 -7.14 -8.45 -5.46
CA LYS A 152 -7.10 -9.53 -6.46
C LYS A 152 -5.67 -9.99 -6.75
N ILE A 153 -4.74 -9.04 -6.79
CA ILE A 153 -3.32 -9.35 -7.01
C ILE A 153 -2.74 -10.11 -5.83
N ALA A 154 -2.97 -9.65 -4.60
CA ALA A 154 -2.53 -10.32 -3.38
C ALA A 154 -3.10 -11.73 -3.27
N GLN A 155 -4.40 -11.90 -3.51
CA GLN A 155 -5.06 -13.20 -3.48
C GLN A 155 -4.38 -14.19 -4.44
N LYS A 156 -4.11 -13.75 -5.68
CA LYS A 156 -3.48 -14.58 -6.69
C LYS A 156 -2.00 -14.86 -6.39
N ALA A 157 -1.22 -13.82 -6.08
CA ALA A 157 0.23 -13.92 -5.87
C ALA A 157 0.57 -14.78 -4.64
N LEU A 158 -0.22 -14.65 -3.57
CA LEU A 158 0.00 -15.35 -2.31
C LEU A 158 -0.85 -16.62 -2.15
N GLN A 159 -1.66 -16.96 -3.16
CA GLN A 159 -2.56 -18.13 -3.15
C GLN A 159 -3.48 -18.13 -1.92
N LEU A 160 -4.02 -16.96 -1.56
CA LEU A 160 -4.93 -16.84 -0.42
C LEU A 160 -6.29 -17.46 -0.73
N PRO A 161 -7.00 -17.95 0.30
CA PRO A 161 -8.30 -18.59 0.12
C PRO A 161 -9.32 -17.71 -0.61
N VAL A 162 -10.20 -18.35 -1.38
CA VAL A 162 -11.32 -17.66 -2.06
C VAL A 162 -12.39 -17.17 -1.07
N THR A 163 -12.40 -17.74 0.12
CA THR A 163 -13.25 -17.39 1.26
C THR A 163 -12.90 -16.03 1.89
N GLY A 164 -11.71 -15.49 1.61
CA GLY A 164 -11.35 -14.10 1.92
C GLY A 164 -10.46 -13.89 3.14
N GLU A 165 -10.08 -14.95 3.85
CA GLU A 165 -9.18 -14.86 5.01
C GLU A 165 -7.82 -14.25 4.63
N GLY A 166 -7.34 -13.33 5.46
CA GLY A 166 -6.12 -12.55 5.20
C GLY A 166 -6.30 -11.38 4.23
N LEU A 167 -7.53 -11.09 3.80
CA LEU A 167 -7.90 -9.96 2.94
C LEU A 167 -9.14 -9.19 3.46
N ALA A 168 -9.43 -9.27 4.75
CA ALA A 168 -10.55 -8.57 5.37
C ALA A 168 -10.44 -7.05 5.20
N PHE A 169 -9.24 -6.48 5.31
CA PHE A 169 -8.97 -5.05 5.09
C PHE A 169 -9.58 -4.51 3.79
N PHE A 170 -9.47 -5.30 2.72
CA PHE A 170 -9.91 -4.91 1.38
C PHE A 170 -11.41 -5.15 1.14
N THR A 171 -12.13 -5.67 2.14
CA THR A 171 -13.54 -6.06 2.04
C THR A 171 -14.41 -5.07 2.82
N PHE A 172 -15.41 -4.51 2.14
CA PHE A 172 -16.28 -3.46 2.69
C PHE A 172 -17.73 -3.95 2.72
N ASP A 173 -18.08 -4.76 3.72
CA ASP A 173 -19.38 -5.44 3.78
C ASP A 173 -20.57 -4.47 3.84
N ASN A 174 -20.37 -3.30 4.45
CA ASN A 174 -21.38 -2.25 4.56
C ASN A 174 -21.39 -1.28 3.36
N VAL A 175 -20.60 -1.55 2.30
CA VAL A 175 -20.55 -0.74 1.07
C VAL A 175 -20.99 -1.58 -0.13
N SER A 176 -22.26 -1.48 -0.50
CA SER A 176 -22.83 -2.25 -1.63
C SER A 176 -22.29 -1.83 -3.00
N SER A 177 -21.87 -0.57 -3.16
CA SER A 177 -21.27 -0.06 -4.39
C SER A 177 -20.19 0.97 -4.06
N ALA A 178 -18.93 0.60 -4.28
CA ALA A 178 -17.80 1.49 -4.07
C ALA A 178 -17.94 2.80 -4.87
N THR A 179 -18.43 2.75 -6.11
CA THR A 179 -18.62 3.95 -6.93
C THR A 179 -19.63 4.92 -6.30
N LYS A 180 -20.83 4.42 -5.94
CA LYS A 180 -21.87 5.27 -5.32
C LYS A 180 -21.42 5.81 -3.96
N PHE A 181 -20.73 4.99 -3.17
CA PHE A 181 -20.24 5.41 -1.87
C PHE A 181 -19.15 6.49 -1.99
N LYS A 182 -18.23 6.38 -2.95
CA LYS A 182 -17.25 7.44 -3.23
C LYS A 182 -17.91 8.74 -3.67
N GLN A 183 -18.99 8.69 -4.45
CA GLN A 183 -19.78 9.88 -4.81
C GLN A 183 -20.45 10.51 -3.59
N LEU A 184 -21.08 9.70 -2.74
CA LEU A 184 -21.65 10.15 -1.46
C LEU A 184 -20.58 10.81 -0.58
N TYR A 185 -19.43 10.16 -0.40
CA TYR A 185 -18.34 10.69 0.42
C TYR A 185 -17.84 12.04 -0.08
N ARG A 186 -17.65 12.21 -1.41
CA ARG A 186 -17.28 13.49 -2.01
C ARG A 186 -18.33 14.58 -1.77
N SER A 187 -19.60 14.25 -1.97
CA SER A 187 -20.71 15.19 -1.71
C SER A 187 -20.73 15.64 -0.24
N ARG A 188 -20.51 14.73 0.71
CA ARG A 188 -20.43 15.05 2.13
C ARG A 188 -19.22 15.92 2.48
N MET A 189 -18.07 15.63 1.87
CA MET A 189 -16.87 16.46 2.03
C MET A 189 -17.08 17.88 1.50
N ASN A 190 -17.81 18.03 0.39
CA ASN A 190 -18.13 19.35 -0.18
C ASN A 190 -19.13 20.15 0.69
N SER A 191 -19.87 19.49 1.61
CA SER A 191 -20.78 20.16 2.54
C SER A 191 -20.10 20.75 3.78
N ILE A 192 -18.81 20.48 3.99
CA ILE A 192 -18.06 21.03 5.13
C ILE A 192 -17.79 22.53 4.85
N GLU A 193 -18.31 23.39 5.71
CA GLU A 193 -18.11 24.85 5.60
C GLU A 193 -16.66 25.21 5.90
N MET A 194 -15.98 25.87 4.96
CA MET A 194 -14.59 26.27 5.12
C MET A 194 -14.22 27.48 4.26
N ASN A 195 -13.31 28.30 4.80
CA ASN A 195 -12.72 29.41 4.07
C ASN A 195 -11.59 28.92 3.12
N VAL A 196 -11.16 29.81 2.23
CA VAL A 196 -10.11 29.55 1.23
C VAL A 196 -8.78 29.11 1.88
N ALA A 197 -8.40 29.71 3.01
CA ALA A 197 -7.17 29.35 3.72
C ALA A 197 -7.21 27.92 4.28
N ALA A 198 -8.35 27.51 4.84
CA ALA A 198 -8.57 26.14 5.32
C ALA A 198 -8.53 25.12 4.17
N LYS A 199 -9.19 25.41 3.04
CA LYS A 199 -9.08 24.58 1.83
C LYS A 199 -7.63 24.38 1.43
N ASN A 200 -6.84 25.45 1.31
CA ASN A 200 -5.44 25.34 0.93
C ASN A 200 -4.58 24.52 1.91
N ARG A 201 -4.83 24.65 3.22
CA ARG A 201 -4.17 23.80 4.23
C ARG A 201 -4.55 22.33 4.07
N ILE A 202 -5.83 22.01 3.81
CA ILE A 202 -6.29 20.65 3.54
C ILE A 202 -5.63 20.07 2.29
N LEU A 203 -5.50 20.83 1.20
CA LEU A 203 -4.83 20.37 -0.01
C LEU A 203 -3.35 20.03 0.23
N ASN A 204 -2.65 20.88 1.00
CA ASN A 204 -1.25 20.63 1.37
C ASN A 204 -1.11 19.44 2.32
N GLU A 205 -2.06 19.27 3.24
CA GLU A 205 -2.06 18.10 4.11
C GLU A 205 -2.32 16.81 3.34
N ALA A 206 -3.19 16.83 2.33
CA ALA A 206 -3.44 15.65 1.50
C ALA A 206 -2.16 15.24 0.75
N LYS A 207 -1.41 16.20 0.20
CA LYS A 207 -0.08 15.94 -0.37
C LYS A 207 0.87 15.32 0.66
N THR A 208 0.86 15.84 1.89
CA THR A 208 1.64 15.29 3.00
C THR A 208 1.25 13.84 3.31
N ALA A 209 -0.05 13.52 3.36
CA ALA A 209 -0.56 12.18 3.57
C ALA A 209 -0.09 11.20 2.47
N PHE A 210 -0.11 11.62 1.19
CA PHE A 210 0.46 10.83 0.10
C PHE A 210 1.97 10.61 0.26
N LEU A 211 2.74 11.65 0.58
CA LEU A 211 4.19 11.53 0.79
C LEU A 211 4.54 10.66 2.00
N LEU A 212 3.73 10.65 3.06
CA LEU A 212 3.89 9.73 4.18
C LEU A 212 3.68 8.27 3.73
N ASN A 213 2.68 8.00 2.88
CA ASN A 213 2.50 6.68 2.28
C ASN A 213 3.69 6.26 1.39
N VAL A 214 4.20 7.18 0.55
CA VAL A 214 5.40 6.94 -0.28
C VAL A 214 6.57 6.51 0.60
N LYS A 215 6.86 7.25 1.68
CA LYS A 215 7.94 6.93 2.62
C LYS A 215 7.76 5.57 3.30
N VAL A 216 6.51 5.18 3.60
CA VAL A 216 6.22 3.83 4.11
C VAL A 216 6.60 2.78 3.08
N PHE A 217 6.15 2.91 1.83
CA PHE A 217 6.47 1.94 0.78
C PHE A 217 7.97 1.87 0.47
N GLU A 218 8.67 3.00 0.46
CA GLU A 218 10.12 3.06 0.27
C GLU A 218 10.87 2.34 1.41
N GLU A 219 10.52 2.59 2.68
CA GLU A 219 11.15 1.90 3.80
C GLU A 219 10.85 0.39 3.77
N LEU A 220 9.63 0.00 3.44
CA LEU A 220 9.27 -1.42 3.31
C LEU A 220 10.09 -2.12 2.20
N GLN A 221 10.34 -1.45 1.07
CA GLN A 221 11.21 -1.97 0.01
C GLN A 221 12.65 -2.18 0.51
N ILE A 222 13.19 -1.22 1.27
CA ILE A 222 14.55 -1.31 1.84
C ILE A 222 14.64 -2.50 2.81
N LEU A 223 13.68 -2.63 3.73
CA LEU A 223 13.65 -3.73 4.71
C LEU A 223 13.52 -5.10 4.03
N SER A 224 12.77 -5.17 2.94
CA SER A 224 12.55 -6.42 2.19
C SER A 224 13.80 -6.84 1.40
N THR A 225 14.50 -5.87 0.81
CA THR A 225 15.79 -6.09 0.13
C THR A 225 16.87 -6.55 1.11
N ALA A 226 16.99 -5.90 2.27
CA ALA A 226 17.99 -6.25 3.29
C ALA A 226 17.82 -7.69 3.79
N LYS A 227 16.59 -8.11 4.06
CA LYS A 227 16.30 -9.49 4.50
C LYS A 227 16.62 -10.53 3.42
N SER A 228 16.35 -10.22 2.16
CA SER A 228 16.69 -11.12 1.05
C SER A 228 18.21 -11.33 0.94
N GLN A 229 19.00 -10.28 1.16
CA GLN A 229 20.47 -10.35 1.18
C GLN A 229 21.01 -11.13 2.39
N GLU A 230 20.43 -10.96 3.58
CA GLU A 230 20.79 -11.78 4.76
C GLU A 230 20.48 -13.27 4.55
N GLY A 231 19.39 -13.61 3.87
CA GLY A 231 19.03 -14.98 3.53
C GLY A 231 20.05 -15.64 2.61
N LEU A 232 20.50 -14.92 1.57
CA LEU A 232 21.54 -15.34 0.64
C LEU A 232 22.91 -15.50 1.33
N ALA A 233 23.29 -14.55 2.19
CA ALA A 233 24.56 -14.62 2.93
C ALA A 233 24.60 -15.81 3.93
N LYS A 234 23.45 -16.24 4.46
CA LYS A 234 23.35 -17.42 5.35
C LYS A 234 23.31 -18.75 4.59
N SER A 235 22.89 -18.78 3.32
CA SER A 235 22.94 -19.99 2.49
C SER A 235 24.33 -20.29 1.93
N ASP A 236 25.21 -19.30 1.86
CA ASP A 236 26.55 -19.41 1.28
C ASP A 236 27.66 -19.78 2.29
N ILE A 237 27.31 -20.25 3.50
CA ILE A 237 28.30 -20.82 4.44
C ILE A 237 28.37 -22.34 4.22
N PRO A 238 29.43 -22.89 3.59
CA PRO A 238 29.65 -24.33 3.62
C PRO A 238 29.97 -24.72 5.06
N THR A 239 29.15 -25.57 5.67
CA THR A 239 29.49 -26.25 6.91
C THR A 239 30.79 -27.02 6.73
N LEU A 240 31.90 -26.44 7.20
CA LEU A 240 33.17 -27.13 7.41
C LEU A 240 32.97 -28.18 8.50
N ARG A 241 32.58 -29.40 8.10
CA ARG A 241 32.76 -30.59 8.95
C ARG A 241 34.26 -30.81 9.10
N SER A 242 34.77 -30.57 10.31
CA SER A 242 36.10 -30.99 10.74
C SER A 242 36.23 -32.50 10.58
N ARG A 243 36.98 -32.95 9.57
CA ARG A 243 37.35 -34.36 9.39
C ARG A 243 38.65 -34.60 10.15
N THR A 244 38.53 -35.27 11.30
CA THR A 244 39.64 -35.86 12.04
C THR A 244 40.41 -36.81 11.12
N GLN A 245 41.74 -36.64 11.06
CA GLN A 245 42.64 -37.54 10.36
C GLN A 245 42.62 -38.93 11.02
N ASN A 246 42.43 -39.97 10.22
CA ASN A 246 42.90 -41.31 10.56
C ASN A 246 43.45 -41.96 9.28
N THR A 247 44.70 -42.36 9.38
CA THR A 247 45.51 -43.08 8.40
C THR A 247 45.05 -44.53 8.27
N ALA A 248 44.96 -45.04 7.04
CA ALA A 248 45.42 -46.39 6.64
C ALA A 248 45.06 -46.70 5.18
N ASN A 249 46.12 -47.02 4.42
CA ASN A 249 46.27 -47.90 3.26
C ASN A 249 45.05 -48.53 2.59
N GLY A 250 45.05 -48.51 1.25
CA GLY A 250 44.26 -49.40 0.42
C GLY A 250 44.28 -48.99 -1.06
N ASP A 251 44.95 -49.81 -1.86
CA ASP A 251 45.21 -49.68 -3.30
C ASP A 251 43.96 -49.57 -4.22
N VAL A 252 44.29 -49.25 -5.49
CA VAL A 252 43.62 -49.62 -6.75
C VAL A 252 42.83 -48.51 -7.48
N GLN A 253 43.57 -47.86 -8.39
CA GLN A 253 43.28 -47.62 -9.82
C GLN A 253 41.84 -47.86 -10.33
N LEU A 254 41.26 -46.88 -11.05
CA LEU A 254 40.94 -46.98 -12.50
C LEU A 254 40.15 -45.77 -13.05
N LYS A 255 40.72 -45.20 -14.12
CA LYS A 255 40.14 -44.65 -15.36
C LYS A 255 39.02 -43.61 -15.33
N THR A 256 39.42 -42.45 -15.84
CA THR A 256 38.68 -41.47 -16.63
C THR A 256 37.82 -42.10 -17.74
N GLU A 257 36.59 -41.62 -17.89
CA GLU A 257 35.93 -41.56 -19.21
C GLU A 257 34.96 -40.36 -19.28
N TYR A 258 35.32 -39.42 -20.15
CA TYR A 258 34.48 -38.32 -20.62
C TYR A 258 33.49 -38.88 -21.67
N ARG A 259 32.20 -38.55 -21.56
CA ARG A 259 31.28 -38.67 -22.69
C ARG A 259 30.34 -37.47 -22.76
N GLN A 260 30.59 -36.61 -23.74
CA GLN A 260 29.64 -35.65 -24.28
C GLN A 260 28.60 -36.39 -25.10
N THR A 261 27.31 -36.14 -24.85
CA THR A 261 26.27 -36.23 -25.87
C THR A 261 25.34 -35.04 -25.70
N GLY A 262 25.50 -34.06 -26.59
CA GLY A 262 24.49 -33.05 -26.85
C GLY A 262 23.36 -33.66 -27.67
N VAL A 263 22.12 -33.33 -27.31
CA VAL A 263 20.98 -33.40 -28.22
C VAL A 263 20.23 -32.07 -28.11
N SER A 264 20.20 -31.41 -29.27
CA SER A 264 19.43 -30.23 -29.59
C SER A 264 17.96 -30.62 -29.82
N THR A 265 17.04 -29.93 -29.16
CA THR A 265 15.64 -29.83 -29.63
C THR A 265 15.22 -28.37 -29.60
N LYS A 266 15.17 -27.78 -30.80
CA LYS A 266 14.57 -26.48 -31.09
C LYS A 266 13.04 -26.58 -31.02
N ASN A 267 12.46 -25.59 -30.36
CA ASN A 267 11.22 -24.86 -30.64
C ASN A 267 10.04 -25.60 -31.31
N ASN A 268 8.92 -25.62 -30.58
CA ASN A 268 7.59 -25.34 -31.13
C ASN A 268 6.72 -24.69 -30.05
N SER A 269 6.63 -23.35 -30.07
CA SER A 269 5.50 -22.60 -29.49
C SER A 269 5.61 -21.10 -29.84
N THR A 270 5.59 -20.79 -31.13
CA THR A 270 5.14 -19.49 -31.62
C THR A 270 3.62 -19.58 -31.76
N PHE A 271 2.84 -19.48 -30.69
CA PHE A 271 1.39 -19.15 -30.79
C PHE A 271 0.69 -18.71 -29.49
N ILE A 272 1.37 -18.61 -28.34
CA ILE A 272 0.76 -18.07 -27.11
C ILE A 272 1.68 -17.01 -26.52
N ARG A 273 1.77 -15.84 -27.17
CA ARG A 273 2.52 -14.70 -26.61
C ARG A 273 2.00 -13.31 -26.97
N TRP A 274 0.76 -13.19 -27.45
CA TRP A 274 0.20 -11.89 -27.88
C TRP A 274 -1.09 -11.43 -27.20
N THR A 275 -1.52 -12.05 -26.10
CA THR A 275 -2.75 -11.62 -25.38
C THR A 275 -2.52 -11.01 -23.99
N VAL A 276 -1.27 -10.76 -23.57
CA VAL A 276 -0.97 -10.22 -22.21
C VAL A 276 -0.42 -8.79 -22.23
N ILE A 277 -0.24 -8.16 -23.39
CA ILE A 277 0.37 -6.81 -23.49
C ILE A 277 -0.66 -5.67 -23.66
N VAL A 278 -1.98 -5.94 -23.62
CA VAL A 278 -3.00 -4.88 -23.67
C VAL A 278 -3.68 -4.62 -22.30
N GLY A 279 -3.31 -5.35 -21.25
CA GLY A 279 -3.92 -5.21 -19.92
C GLY A 279 -3.29 -4.18 -18.97
N CYS A 280 -2.15 -3.58 -19.33
CA CYS A 280 -1.38 -2.70 -18.42
C CYS A 280 -1.57 -1.20 -18.67
N ALA A 281 -2.48 -0.80 -19.56
CA ALA A 281 -2.78 0.62 -19.83
C ALA A 281 -4.16 1.07 -19.32
N LEU A 282 -4.95 0.18 -18.69
CA LEU A 282 -6.33 0.51 -18.24
C LEU A 282 -6.44 0.86 -16.76
N VAL A 283 -5.37 0.70 -15.96
CA VAL A 283 -5.40 1.04 -14.52
C VAL A 283 -5.17 2.55 -14.29
N ALA A 284 -4.42 3.22 -15.18
CA ALA A 284 -4.29 4.68 -15.17
C ALA A 284 -5.51 5.41 -15.78
N LEU A 285 -6.31 4.74 -16.62
CA LEU A 285 -7.51 5.33 -17.23
C LEU A 285 -8.76 5.25 -16.34
N ALA A 286 -8.81 4.36 -15.35
CA ALA A 286 -9.95 4.26 -14.42
C ALA A 286 -10.03 5.45 -13.43
N ALA A 287 -8.95 6.21 -13.24
CA ALA A 287 -8.95 7.45 -12.45
C ALA A 287 -9.53 8.67 -13.21
N LEU A 288 -9.71 8.55 -14.53
CA LEU A 288 -10.32 9.56 -15.40
C LEU A 288 -11.74 9.19 -15.87
N TYR A 289 -12.24 7.99 -15.57
CA TYR A 289 -13.52 7.46 -16.07
C TYR A 289 -14.59 7.23 -14.98
N ILE A 290 -14.63 8.11 -13.98
CA ILE A 290 -15.79 8.26 -13.10
C ILE A 290 -16.20 9.74 -13.15
N SER A 291 -16.75 10.11 -14.32
CA SER A 291 -17.77 11.16 -14.42
C SER A 291 -19.10 10.60 -13.94
#